data_AF-A0A348WI61-F1
#
_entry.id   AF-A0A348WI61-F1
#
_cell.length_a   1.000
_cell.length_b   1.000
_cell.length_c   1.000
_cell.angle_alpha   90.00
_cell.angle_beta   90.00
_cell.angle_gamma   90.00
#
_symmetry.space_group_name_H-M   'P 1'
#
loop_
_entity.id
_entity.type
_entity.pdbx_description
1 polymer ?
#
loop_
_entity_poly.entity_id
_entity_poly.type
_entity_poly.pdbx_seq_one_letter_code
_entity_poly.pdbx_strand_id
1 'polypeptide(L)'
;MADFFSTPLGTLVIILAQCLAVLGFVMVSLLFLVYGDRKIWAAVQMRRGPNVVGVFGLLQSVADALKYVVKEVVIPAGADRTVFMLAPMISFVLAVIAWAVIPFNDGWVLADINVAILYVFAMSSLEVYGVIMGGWASNSKYPFLGSLRSAAQMISYEVSIGLII
;
A
#
# COMPACT_ATOMS: atom_id res chain seq x y z
N MET A 1 36.19 -8.81 -3.76
CA MET A 1 34.80 -8.42 -4.11
C MET A 1 33.79 -9.50 -3.72
N ALA A 2 34.05 -10.79 -3.97
CA ALA A 2 33.18 -11.88 -3.53
C ALA A 2 33.10 -12.01 -1.99
N ASP A 3 34.19 -11.75 -1.27
CA ASP A 3 34.22 -11.88 0.20
C ASP A 3 33.48 -10.77 0.96
N PHE A 4 33.17 -9.64 0.31
CA PHE A 4 32.46 -8.55 0.99
C PHE A 4 30.98 -8.89 1.17
N PHE A 5 30.37 -9.53 0.17
CA PHE A 5 28.95 -9.89 0.18
C PHE A 5 28.61 -11.03 1.15
N SER A 6 29.60 -11.82 1.57
CA SER A 6 29.47 -12.85 2.61
C SER A 6 29.72 -12.32 4.03
N THR A 7 30.12 -11.05 4.19
CA THR A 7 30.18 -10.42 5.51
C THR A 7 28.77 -10.05 6.01
N PRO A 8 28.54 -9.95 7.33
CA PRO A 8 27.25 -9.49 7.88
C PRO A 8 26.78 -8.15 7.31
N LEU A 9 27.73 -7.24 7.02
CA LEU A 9 27.44 -5.95 6.40
C LEU A 9 27.05 -6.10 4.93
N GLY A 10 27.73 -6.96 4.17
CA GLY A 10 27.39 -7.22 2.77
C GLY A 10 26.02 -7.88 2.61
N THR A 11 25.67 -8.83 3.48
CA THR A 11 24.34 -9.45 3.50
C THR A 11 23.25 -8.44 3.84
N LEU A 12 23.48 -7.55 4.81
CA LEU A 12 22.54 -6.48 5.16
C LEU A 12 22.28 -5.58 3.95
N VAL A 13 23.33 -5.15 3.24
CA VAL A 13 23.19 -4.30 2.05
C VAL A 13 22.38 -4.99 0.95
N ILE A 14 22.58 -6.30 0.74
CA ILE A 14 21.80 -7.06 -0.25
C ILE A 14 20.31 -7.09 0.13
N ILE A 15 19.99 -7.40 1.38
CA ILE A 15 18.59 -7.43 1.85
C ILE A 15 17.94 -6.06 1.70
N LEU A 16 18.65 -4.99 2.07
CA LEU A 16 18.15 -3.63 1.95
C LEU A 16 17.88 -3.26 0.48
N ALA A 17 18.79 -3.65 -0.43
CA ALA A 17 18.61 -3.46 -1.87
C ALA A 17 17.39 -4.23 -2.41
N GLN A 18 17.18 -5.48 -1.98
CA GLN A 18 16.01 -6.28 -2.36
C GLN A 18 14.70 -5.66 -1.84
N CYS A 19 14.65 -5.23 -0.58
CA CYS A 19 13.50 -4.54 -0.01
C CYS A 19 13.16 -3.25 -0.79
N LEU A 20 14.18 -2.45 -1.12
CA LEU A 20 14.00 -1.23 -1.92
C LEU A 20 13.54 -1.54 -3.35
N ALA A 21 14.02 -2.64 -3.95
CA ALA A 21 13.59 -3.08 -5.27
C ALA A 21 12.10 -3.47 -5.28
N VAL A 22 11.64 -4.24 -4.28
CA VAL A 22 10.22 -4.60 -4.13
C VAL A 22 9.38 -3.35 -3.90
N LEU A 23 9.79 -2.46 -2.98
CA LEU A 23 9.07 -1.22 -2.72
C LEU A 23 8.99 -0.35 -3.98
N GLY A 24 10.10 -0.19 -4.71
CA GLY A 24 10.15 0.54 -5.98
C GLY A 24 9.21 -0.06 -7.03
N PHE A 25 9.18 -1.39 -7.15
CA PHE A 25 8.25 -2.09 -8.05
C PHE A 25 6.78 -1.82 -7.68
N VAL A 26 6.42 -1.92 -6.40
CA VAL A 26 5.06 -1.64 -5.92
C VAL A 26 4.68 -0.17 -6.18
N MET A 27 5.55 0.79 -5.88
CA MET A 27 5.25 2.21 -6.11
C MET A 27 5.12 2.56 -7.60
N VAL A 28 5.97 2.00 -8.46
CA VAL A 28 5.89 2.23 -9.91
C VAL A 28 4.65 1.58 -10.51
N SER A 29 4.30 0.37 -10.07
CA SER A 29 3.08 -0.29 -10.55
C SER A 29 1.83 0.49 -10.14
N LEU A 30 1.75 1.03 -8.92
CA LEU A 30 0.66 1.91 -8.48
C LEU A 30 0.50 3.16 -9.37
N LEU A 31 1.60 3.77 -9.78
CA LEU A 31 1.59 4.96 -10.65
C LEU A 31 0.89 4.70 -11.98
N PHE A 32 1.16 3.52 -12.58
CA PHE A 32 0.54 3.09 -13.82
C PHE A 32 -0.88 2.53 -13.62
N LEU A 33 -1.17 1.87 -12.51
CA LEU A 33 -2.52 1.38 -12.19
C LEU A 33 -3.51 2.53 -12.07
N VAL A 34 -3.16 3.61 -11.37
CA VAL A 34 -4.03 4.81 -11.25
C VAL A 34 -4.24 5.50 -12.61
N TYR A 35 -3.19 5.56 -13.43
CA TYR A 35 -3.30 6.08 -14.79
C TYR A 35 -4.23 5.22 -15.65
N GLY A 36 -4.06 3.89 -15.57
CA GLY A 36 -4.86 2.89 -16.27
C GLY A 36 -6.32 2.97 -15.87
N ASP A 37 -6.62 3.03 -14.58
CA ASP A 37 -7.97 3.13 -14.03
C ASP A 37 -8.71 4.33 -14.65
N ARG A 38 -8.10 5.53 -14.63
CA ARG A 38 -8.69 6.73 -15.25
C ARG A 38 -8.94 6.57 -16.75
N LYS A 39 -8.02 5.94 -17.48
CA LYS A 39 -8.11 5.82 -18.94
C LYS A 39 -9.09 4.74 -19.38
N ILE A 40 -9.13 3.61 -18.68
CA ILE A 40 -10.04 2.50 -18.93
C ILE A 40 -11.47 2.93 -18.61
N TRP A 41 -11.73 3.51 -17.42
CA TRP A 41 -13.08 3.95 -17.08
C TRP A 41 -13.60 5.09 -17.95
N ALA A 42 -12.71 5.99 -18.40
CA ALA A 42 -13.08 7.00 -19.38
C ALA A 42 -13.51 6.37 -20.71
N ALA A 43 -12.76 5.37 -21.20
CA ALA A 43 -13.10 4.65 -22.42
C ALA A 43 -14.43 3.89 -22.30
N VAL A 44 -14.70 3.22 -21.17
CA VAL A 44 -15.98 2.55 -20.88
C VAL A 44 -17.14 3.54 -20.93
N GLN A 45 -16.94 4.76 -20.42
CA GLN A 45 -17.94 5.84 -20.40
C GLN A 45 -17.99 6.64 -21.71
N MET A 46 -17.30 6.21 -22.77
CA MET A 46 -17.20 6.91 -24.06
C MET A 46 -16.72 8.37 -23.92
N ARG A 47 -15.85 8.66 -22.95
CA ARG A 47 -15.18 9.97 -22.80
C ARG A 47 -13.67 9.82 -22.87
N ARG A 48 -12.97 10.91 -23.17
CA ARG A 48 -11.50 10.90 -23.21
C ARG A 48 -10.94 10.94 -21.79
N GLY A 49 -10.01 10.01 -21.50
CA GLY A 49 -9.21 10.03 -20.28
C GLY A 49 -8.12 11.12 -20.31
N PRO A 50 -7.17 11.08 -19.36
CA PRO A 50 -6.07 12.05 -19.31
C PRO A 50 -5.30 12.13 -20.65
N ASN A 51 -5.26 13.31 -21.26
CA ASN A 51 -4.63 13.54 -22.56
C ASN A 51 -3.80 14.84 -22.65
N VAL A 52 -3.56 15.50 -21.51
CA VAL A 52 -2.93 16.83 -21.47
C VAL A 52 -1.50 16.77 -20.92
N VAL A 53 -1.29 16.13 -19.76
CA VAL A 53 0.01 16.14 -19.08
C VAL A 53 0.92 15.03 -19.63
N GLY A 54 1.81 15.40 -20.54
CA GLY A 54 2.74 14.49 -21.21
C GLY A 54 2.12 13.71 -22.38
N VAL A 55 2.94 12.91 -23.07
CA VAL A 55 2.47 12.09 -24.21
C VAL A 55 1.42 11.08 -23.71
N PHE A 56 0.23 11.13 -24.29
CA PHE A 56 -0.95 10.34 -23.86
C PHE A 56 -1.36 10.50 -22.38
N GLY A 57 -0.95 11.56 -21.69
CA GLY A 57 -1.28 11.76 -20.27
C GLY A 57 -0.42 10.95 -19.29
N LEU A 58 0.68 10.31 -19.73
CA LEU A 58 1.51 9.45 -18.88
C LEU A 58 2.11 10.17 -17.66
N LEU A 59 2.39 11.47 -17.79
CA LEU A 59 2.98 12.25 -16.71
C LEU A 59 1.96 12.72 -15.67
N GLN A 60 0.66 12.42 -15.86
CA GLN A 60 -0.40 12.86 -14.95
C GLN A 60 -0.20 12.32 -13.53
N SER A 61 0.07 11.02 -13.37
CA SER A 61 0.24 10.42 -12.03
C SER A 61 1.48 10.96 -11.31
N VAL A 62 2.53 11.31 -12.06
CA VAL A 62 3.74 11.96 -11.52
C VAL A 62 3.41 13.38 -11.03
N ALA A 63 2.64 14.14 -11.81
CA ALA A 63 2.19 15.48 -11.42
C ALA A 63 1.30 15.45 -10.16
N ASP A 64 0.42 14.45 -10.04
CA ASP A 64 -0.42 14.25 -8.86
C ASP A 64 0.43 13.91 -7.62
N ALA A 65 1.47 13.08 -7.77
CA ALA A 65 2.40 12.79 -6.68
C ALA A 65 3.15 14.05 -6.22
N LEU A 66 3.68 14.85 -7.16
CA LEU A 66 4.36 16.11 -6.86
C LEU A 66 3.43 17.10 -6.14
N LYS A 67 2.15 17.15 -6.55
CA LYS A 67 1.13 17.98 -5.89
C LYS A 67 0.96 17.59 -4.41
N TYR A 68 1.02 16.31 -4.07
CA TYR A 68 0.91 15.88 -2.67
C TYR A 68 2.12 16.29 -1.82
N VAL A 69 3.32 16.34 -2.40
CA VAL A 69 4.53 16.81 -1.69
C VAL A 69 4.43 18.29 -1.29
N VAL A 70 3.84 19.11 -2.16
CA VAL A 70 3.64 20.55 -1.89
C VAL A 70 2.37 20.81 -1.06
N LYS A 71 1.54 19.79 -0.86
CA LYS A 71 0.26 19.97 -0.16
C LYS A 71 0.48 20.11 1.33
N GLU A 72 -0.14 21.15 1.91
CA GLU A 72 -0.15 21.37 3.36
C GLU A 72 -0.75 20.18 4.11
N VAL A 73 -0.04 19.74 5.17
CA VAL A 73 -0.50 18.70 6.08
C VAL A 73 -1.39 19.34 7.14
N VAL A 74 -2.70 19.09 7.05
CA VAL A 74 -3.69 19.60 8.00
C VAL A 74 -4.06 18.51 9.00
N ILE A 75 -3.91 18.82 10.29
CA ILE A 75 -4.30 17.94 11.39
C ILE A 75 -5.48 18.59 12.11
N PRO A 76 -6.65 17.93 12.22
CA PRO A 76 -7.81 18.50 12.90
C PRO A 76 -7.50 18.83 14.36
N ALA A 77 -7.97 19.98 14.85
CA ALA A 77 -7.68 20.45 16.21
C ALA A 77 -8.23 19.53 17.32
N GLY A 78 -9.31 18.78 17.04
CA GLY A 78 -9.90 17.82 17.97
C GLY A 78 -9.38 16.39 17.84
N ALA A 79 -8.52 16.09 16.85
CA ALA A 79 -8.03 14.74 16.59
C ALA A 79 -6.92 14.34 17.56
N ASP A 80 -6.80 13.05 17.87
CA ASP A 80 -5.60 12.51 18.52
C ASP A 80 -4.45 12.55 17.51
N ARG A 81 -3.51 13.47 17.71
CA ARG A 81 -2.41 13.71 16.78
C ARG A 81 -1.54 12.47 16.58
N THR A 82 -1.30 11.68 17.62
CA THR A 82 -0.38 10.54 17.55
C THR A 82 -1.02 9.42 16.73
N VAL A 83 -2.25 9.08 17.06
CA VAL A 83 -2.99 7.99 16.42
C VAL A 83 -3.39 8.37 14.99
N PHE A 84 -3.73 9.63 14.74
CA PHE A 84 -4.08 10.14 13.41
C PHE A 84 -2.89 10.10 12.43
N MET A 85 -1.66 10.32 12.91
CA MET A 85 -0.46 10.16 12.07
C MET A 85 -0.04 8.70 11.93
N LEU A 86 -0.20 7.88 12.98
CA LEU A 86 0.18 6.48 12.95
C LEU A 86 -0.72 5.64 12.04
N ALA A 87 -2.02 5.94 11.97
CA ALA A 87 -2.97 5.15 11.19
C ALA A 87 -2.56 5.00 9.71
N PRO A 88 -2.28 6.08 8.94
CA PRO A 88 -1.79 5.96 7.57
C PRO A 88 -0.45 5.21 7.45
N MET A 89 0.45 5.36 8.43
CA MET A 89 1.75 4.67 8.43
C MET A 89 1.58 3.16 8.62
N ILE A 90 0.71 2.75 9.54
CA ILE A 90 0.42 1.33 9.80
C ILE A 90 -0.21 0.68 8.55
N SER A 91 -1.24 1.30 7.97
CA SER A 91 -1.88 0.78 6.75
C SER A 91 -0.89 0.64 5.59
N PHE A 92 0.00 1.63 5.40
CA PHE A 92 1.01 1.55 4.35
C PHE A 92 2.04 0.45 4.60
N VAL A 93 2.57 0.37 5.83
CA VAL A 93 3.60 -0.61 6.18
C VAL A 93 3.06 -2.04 6.06
N LEU A 94 1.85 -2.30 6.54
CA LEU A 94 1.23 -3.63 6.45
C LEU A 94 1.00 -4.05 4.99
N ALA A 95 0.51 -3.14 4.14
CA ALA A 95 0.32 -3.41 2.72
C ALA A 95 1.64 -3.75 1.99
N VAL A 96 2.73 -3.05 2.31
CA VAL A 96 4.04 -3.31 1.70
C VAL A 96 4.68 -4.59 2.25
N ILE A 97 4.55 -4.86 3.55
CA ILE A 97 5.11 -6.05 4.20
C ILE A 97 4.44 -7.34 3.69
N ALA A 98 3.17 -7.29 3.29
CA ALA A 98 2.49 -8.42 2.66
C ALA A 98 3.17 -8.90 1.37
N TRP A 99 3.87 -8.02 0.63
CA TRP A 99 4.60 -8.37 -0.59
C TRP A 99 5.90 -9.14 -0.36
N ALA A 100 6.37 -9.25 0.90
CA ALA A 100 7.66 -9.89 1.21
C ALA A 100 7.72 -11.38 0.84
N VAL A 101 6.57 -12.06 0.74
CA VAL A 101 6.52 -13.52 0.58
C VAL A 101 6.06 -13.94 -0.83
N ILE A 102 5.74 -12.97 -1.69
CA ILE A 102 5.26 -13.27 -3.05
C ILE A 102 6.46 -13.63 -3.94
N PRO A 103 6.48 -14.85 -4.54
CA PRO A 103 7.57 -15.24 -5.45
C PRO A 103 7.39 -14.59 -6.83
N PHE A 104 8.46 -14.03 -7.37
CA PHE A 104 8.48 -13.48 -8.74
C PHE A 104 8.94 -14.49 -9.79
N ASN A 105 9.78 -15.44 -9.39
CA ASN A 105 10.30 -16.54 -10.19
C ASN A 105 10.81 -17.66 -9.26
N ASP A 106 11.23 -18.79 -9.81
CA ASP A 106 11.86 -19.87 -9.05
C ASP A 106 13.10 -19.37 -8.30
N GLY A 107 13.10 -19.56 -6.98
CA GLY A 107 14.12 -19.02 -6.05
C GLY A 107 14.15 -17.48 -5.90
N TRP A 108 13.26 -16.72 -6.56
CA TRP A 108 13.19 -15.26 -6.46
C TRP A 108 12.05 -14.83 -5.54
N VAL A 109 12.35 -14.88 -4.24
CA VAL A 109 11.46 -14.43 -3.16
C VAL A 109 12.28 -13.64 -2.14
N LEU A 110 11.69 -12.60 -1.53
CA LEU A 110 12.38 -11.79 -0.53
C LEU A 110 12.52 -12.56 0.80
N ALA A 111 11.44 -13.20 1.25
CA ALA A 111 11.44 -14.07 2.42
C ALA A 111 10.69 -15.37 2.10
N ASP A 112 11.42 -16.48 2.08
CA ASP A 112 10.83 -17.82 1.98
C ASP A 112 10.33 -18.27 3.36
N ILE A 113 9.01 -18.33 3.52
CA ILE A 113 8.35 -18.68 4.78
C ILE A 113 7.45 -19.90 4.52
N ASN A 114 7.68 -20.98 5.27
CA ASN A 114 6.89 -22.22 5.16
C ASN A 114 5.37 -22.01 5.34
N VAL A 115 4.97 -20.97 6.09
CA VAL A 115 3.57 -20.58 6.37
C VAL A 115 3.22 -19.24 5.70
N ALA A 116 3.66 -19.07 4.45
CA ALA A 116 3.42 -17.89 3.62
C ALA A 116 1.95 -17.43 3.57
N ILE A 117 1.02 -18.36 3.39
CA ILE A 117 -0.41 -18.04 3.25
C ILE A 117 -0.97 -17.49 4.56
N LEU A 118 -0.63 -18.12 5.70
CA LEU A 118 -1.03 -17.63 7.02
C LEU A 118 -0.42 -16.26 7.33
N TYR A 119 0.79 -15.99 6.85
CA TYR A 119 1.43 -14.68 6.96
C TYR A 119 0.65 -13.62 6.20
N VAL A 120 0.29 -13.85 4.93
CA VAL A 120 -0.50 -12.90 4.13
C VAL A 120 -1.87 -12.67 4.77
N PHE A 121 -2.50 -13.74 5.26
CA PHE A 121 -3.78 -13.64 5.98
C PHE A 121 -3.66 -12.78 7.25
N ALA A 122 -2.62 -13.00 8.06
CA ALA A 122 -2.37 -12.20 9.26
C ALA A 122 -2.12 -10.72 8.93
N MET A 123 -1.36 -10.43 7.87
CA MET A 123 -1.10 -9.05 7.46
C MET A 123 -2.37 -8.34 6.95
N SER A 124 -3.22 -9.03 6.19
CA SER A 124 -4.53 -8.51 5.75
C SER A 124 -5.40 -8.14 6.95
N SER A 125 -5.56 -9.06 7.91
CA SER A 125 -6.40 -8.78 9.09
C SER A 125 -5.86 -7.66 9.97
N LEU A 126 -4.55 -7.44 9.97
CA LEU A 126 -3.95 -6.30 10.67
C LEU A 126 -4.26 -4.96 9.98
N GLU A 127 -4.49 -4.92 8.67
CA GLU A 127 -4.78 -3.71 7.91
C GLU A 127 -6.08 -3.03 8.39
N VAL A 128 -7.08 -3.83 8.78
CA VAL A 128 -8.36 -3.36 9.30
C VAL A 128 -8.17 -2.46 10.54
N TYR A 129 -7.17 -2.74 11.37
CA TYR A 129 -6.86 -1.91 12.53
C TYR A 129 -6.42 -0.51 12.13
N GLY A 130 -5.66 -0.36 11.05
CA GLY A 130 -5.26 0.96 10.52
C GLY A 130 -6.47 1.80 10.11
N VAL A 131 -7.48 1.17 9.50
CA VAL A 131 -8.73 1.85 9.07
C VAL A 131 -9.57 2.30 10.27
N ILE A 132 -9.75 1.45 11.28
CA ILE A 132 -10.49 1.82 12.51
C ILE A 132 -9.75 2.92 13.26
N MET A 133 -8.43 2.79 13.38
CA MET A 133 -7.57 3.72 14.07
C MET A 133 -7.66 5.12 13.45
N GLY A 134 -7.62 5.23 12.12
CA GLY A 134 -7.77 6.50 11.41
C GLY A 134 -9.16 7.13 11.57
N GLY A 135 -10.21 6.31 11.53
CA GLY A 135 -11.59 6.78 11.72
C GLY A 135 -11.84 7.30 13.14
N TRP A 136 -11.38 6.57 14.15
CA TRP A 136 -11.51 6.97 15.56
C TRP A 136 -10.65 8.19 15.91
N ALA A 137 -9.40 8.22 15.45
CA ALA A 137 -8.47 9.32 15.76
C ALA A 137 -8.93 10.68 15.22
N SER A 138 -9.75 10.69 14.17
CA SER A 138 -10.31 11.92 13.58
C SER A 138 -11.26 12.70 14.50
N ASN A 139 -11.69 12.10 15.63
CA ASN A 139 -12.64 12.67 16.60
C ASN A 139 -13.92 13.26 15.96
N SER A 140 -14.43 12.59 14.93
CA SER A 140 -15.69 12.95 14.28
C SER A 140 -16.56 11.71 14.10
N LYS A 141 -17.85 11.85 14.39
CA LYS A 141 -18.83 10.75 14.29
C LYS A 141 -18.97 10.22 12.86
N TYR A 142 -18.76 11.08 11.85
CA TYR A 142 -18.97 10.69 10.45
C TYR A 142 -17.85 9.78 9.91
N PRO A 143 -16.55 10.13 9.99
CA PRO A 143 -15.46 9.21 9.66
C PRO A 143 -15.46 7.95 10.52
N PHE A 144 -15.85 8.06 11.79
CA PHE A 144 -15.92 6.90 12.69
C PHE A 144 -16.99 5.88 12.27
N LEU A 145 -18.20 6.35 11.89
CA LEU A 145 -19.21 5.45 11.32
C LEU A 145 -18.76 4.83 10.00
N GLY A 146 -18.04 5.60 9.17
CA GLY A 146 -17.43 5.10 7.94
C GLY A 146 -16.42 3.97 8.20
N SER A 147 -15.50 4.17 9.15
CA SER A 147 -14.49 3.16 9.48
C SER A 147 -15.10 1.88 10.06
N LEU A 148 -16.16 2.00 10.87
CA LEU A 148 -16.87 0.82 11.39
C LEU A 148 -17.52 -0.01 10.27
N ARG A 149 -18.10 0.65 9.26
CA ARG A 149 -18.69 -0.04 8.11
C ARG A 149 -17.63 -0.74 7.26
N SER A 150 -16.53 -0.06 6.95
CA SER A 150 -15.41 -0.64 6.21
C SER A 150 -14.80 -1.81 6.98
N ALA A 151 -14.59 -1.68 8.29
CA ALA A 151 -14.07 -2.77 9.12
C ALA A 151 -15.00 -3.98 9.14
N ALA A 152 -16.30 -3.78 9.35
CA ALA A 152 -17.28 -4.86 9.33
C ALA A 152 -17.29 -5.60 7.97
N GLN A 153 -17.20 -4.84 6.87
CA GLN A 153 -17.12 -5.41 5.53
C GLN A 153 -15.84 -6.23 5.34
N MET A 154 -14.66 -5.64 5.61
CA MET A 154 -13.37 -6.31 5.40
C MET A 154 -13.26 -7.60 6.21
N ILE A 155 -13.57 -7.55 7.51
CA ILE A 155 -13.52 -8.74 8.39
C ILE A 155 -14.46 -9.85 7.88
N SER A 156 -15.67 -9.50 7.43
CA SER A 156 -16.62 -10.50 6.92
C SER A 156 -16.09 -11.23 5.67
N TYR A 157 -15.43 -10.49 4.77
CA TYR A 157 -14.81 -11.09 3.58
C TYR A 157 -13.53 -11.85 3.89
N GLU A 158 -12.74 -11.41 4.88
CA GLU A 158 -11.55 -12.13 5.32
C GLU A 158 -11.86 -13.52 5.86
N VAL A 159 -12.91 -13.66 6.69
CA VAL A 159 -13.34 -14.98 7.17
C VAL A 159 -13.70 -15.89 5.99
N SER A 160 -14.37 -15.35 4.97
CA SER A 160 -14.72 -16.11 3.77
C SER A 160 -13.48 -16.52 2.97
N ILE A 161 -12.49 -15.63 2.82
CA ILE A 161 -11.20 -15.94 2.18
C ILE A 161 -10.48 -17.05 2.94
N GLY A 162 -10.47 -16.99 4.28
CA GLY A 162 -9.87 -18.01 5.13
C GLY A 162 -10.54 -19.38 5.05
N LEU A 163 -11.81 -19.45 4.61
CA LEU A 163 -12.51 -20.73 4.34
C LEU A 163 -12.29 -21.25 2.92
N ILE A 164 -11.92 -20.38 1.98
CA ILE A 164 -11.67 -20.73 0.57
C ILE A 164 -10.26 -21.34 0.39
N ILE A 165 -9.30 -20.83 1.16
CA ILE A 165 -7.91 -21.30 1.21
C ILE A 165 -7.82 -22.63 1.97
#